data_AF-A0A2E7XCR7-F1
#
_entry.id   AF-A0A2E7XCR7-F1
#
_cell.length_a   1.000
_cell.length_b   1.000
_cell.length_c   1.000
_cell.angle_alpha   90.00
_cell.angle_beta   90.00
_cell.angle_gamma   90.00
#
_symmetry.space_group_name_H-M   'P 1'
#
loop_
_entity.id
_entity.type
_entity.pdbx_description
1 polymer ?
#
loop_
_entity_poly.entity_id
_entity_poly.type
_entity_poly.pdbx_seq_one_letter_code
_entity_poly.pdbx_strand_id
1 'polypeptide(L)'
;MSLPGLSKSSLQHPFQPTQYDFGNAVRQAIIELQSAIIQSGLNRSTSRTACSISTEPFILLVRIRGGIQVKDSKLVHRFILLGALCATLCVASMTGLAEDQSWQPPRTPDGFPDLQGVWANNSATPIERPDALEGRESLTEEEVTKLKDRAAKLFNGETDAAFGDSVFNAVLAGDEDHESYDPTTGNYNQFWVTDRDFDNRTSLIVDPPNGKFPELTPGAAERTKARIAYLKEHPADTYEDRINSDRCITYGVPFLFAGYNGYFQIVQSATHVVILQEMIHESRTIPVDGRPHLDPAIEQWTGDSRGHWEGDSLVVETRNFSSKSTLFQSRENLHLLERFTRINPETLEWVITVNDPTTWTKPWTLVVLLSKSKDDLFEYACHEGNYAMEGILAGQRAEEKANANAGGNE
;
A
#
# COMPACT_ATOMS: atom_id res chain seq x y z
N MET A 1 -41.60 27.36 -15.77
CA MET A 1 -42.14 27.79 -14.47
C MET A 1 -41.03 28.52 -13.75
N SER A 2 -41.25 29.78 -13.38
CA SER A 2 -40.26 30.62 -12.67
C SER A 2 -40.54 30.67 -11.17
N LEU A 3 -39.47 31.03 -10.44
CA LEU A 3 -39.37 31.66 -9.10
C LEU A 3 -39.08 30.73 -7.90
N PRO A 4 -38.46 31.25 -6.81
CA PRO A 4 -37.29 32.15 -6.72
C PRO A 4 -36.34 31.80 -5.54
N GLY A 5 -35.23 32.55 -5.42
CA GLY A 5 -34.13 32.29 -4.48
C GLY A 5 -34.32 32.66 -3.01
N LEU A 6 -33.26 32.37 -2.24
CA LEU A 6 -33.06 32.85 -0.87
C LEU A 6 -31.60 33.30 -0.68
N SER A 7 -31.50 34.45 -0.01
CA SER A 7 -30.36 35.34 0.15
C SER A 7 -29.34 34.88 1.19
N LYS A 8 -28.06 35.19 0.92
CA LYS A 8 -27.00 35.32 1.93
C LYS A 8 -27.21 36.59 2.75
N SER A 9 -27.37 36.48 4.07
CA SER A 9 -26.80 37.45 5.03
C SER A 9 -26.99 37.02 6.50
N SER A 10 -25.99 37.39 7.30
CA SER A 10 -25.98 37.52 8.76
C SER A 10 -25.86 36.25 9.62
N LEU A 11 -24.66 36.02 10.16
CA LEU A 11 -24.39 36.10 11.61
C LEU A 11 -22.88 36.16 11.85
N GLN A 12 -22.39 37.37 12.15
CA GLN A 12 -21.10 37.62 12.79
C GLN A 12 -21.33 37.69 14.30
N HIS A 13 -20.55 36.95 15.09
CA HIS A 13 -20.11 37.39 16.42
C HIS A 13 -18.73 36.76 16.74
N PRO A 14 -17.86 37.47 17.48
CA PRO A 14 -16.45 37.16 17.60
C PRO A 14 -16.16 36.25 18.79
N PHE A 15 -15.37 35.19 18.59
CA PHE A 15 -14.72 34.45 19.68
C PHE A 15 -13.24 34.84 19.74
N GLN A 16 -12.83 35.43 20.86
CA GLN A 16 -11.42 35.61 21.19
C GLN A 16 -10.86 34.28 21.73
N PRO A 17 -9.71 33.80 21.24
CA PRO A 17 -9.03 32.66 21.86
C PRO A 17 -8.21 33.13 23.07
N THR A 18 -8.51 32.54 24.21
CA THR A 18 -7.67 32.57 25.41
C THR A 18 -6.36 31.83 25.15
N GLN A 19 -5.25 32.49 25.46
CA GLN A 19 -3.89 32.01 25.27
C GLN A 19 -3.62 30.87 26.28
N TYR A 20 -3.56 29.63 25.80
CA TYR A 20 -3.10 28.48 26.59
C TYR A 20 -1.56 28.45 26.57
N ASP A 21 -0.93 28.75 27.70
CA ASP A 21 0.52 28.77 27.86
C ASP A 21 1.07 27.34 28.07
N PHE A 22 1.31 26.66 26.94
CA PHE A 22 1.85 25.30 26.85
C PHE A 22 3.23 25.15 27.53
N GLY A 23 3.97 26.25 27.69
CA GLY A 23 5.32 26.24 28.28
C GLY A 23 5.35 25.91 29.77
N ASN A 24 4.31 26.30 30.51
CA ASN A 24 4.23 26.06 31.95
C ASN A 24 3.80 24.64 32.32
N ALA A 25 2.95 24.00 31.49
CA ALA A 25 2.53 22.61 31.70
C ALA A 25 3.70 21.63 31.49
N VAL A 26 4.53 21.86 30.47
CA VAL A 26 5.71 21.01 30.18
C VAL A 26 6.78 21.14 31.28
N ARG A 27 6.97 22.34 31.84
CA ARG A 27 7.90 22.54 32.96
C ARG A 27 7.48 21.80 34.22
N GLN A 28 6.18 21.73 34.53
CA GLN A 28 5.70 21.00 35.70
C GLN A 28 5.82 19.48 35.53
N ALA A 29 5.53 18.95 34.35
CA ALA A 29 5.69 17.52 34.07
C ALA A 29 7.15 17.06 34.23
N ILE A 30 8.13 17.91 33.86
CA ILE A 30 9.56 17.60 34.03
C ILE A 30 9.98 17.58 35.50
N ILE A 31 9.44 18.49 36.32
CA ILE A 31 9.75 18.57 37.75
C ILE A 31 9.17 17.36 38.52
N GLU A 32 7.96 16.92 38.15
CA GLU A 32 7.34 15.73 38.75
C GLU A 32 8.08 14.44 38.38
N LEU A 33 8.54 14.30 37.13
CA LEU A 33 9.36 13.16 36.69
C LEU A 33 10.73 13.09 37.39
N GLN A 34 11.38 14.23 37.58
CA GLN A 34 12.65 14.30 38.31
C GLN A 34 12.49 13.95 39.79
N SER A 35 11.36 14.34 40.39
CA SER A 35 11.04 14.02 41.79
C SER A 35 10.74 12.53 41.98
N ALA A 36 10.08 11.88 41.02
CA ALA A 36 9.80 10.44 41.04
C ALA A 36 11.07 9.58 40.91
N ILE A 37 12.05 10.03 40.13
CA ILE A 37 13.34 9.33 39.95
C ILE A 37 14.22 9.41 41.20
N ILE A 38 14.13 10.49 41.97
CA ILE A 38 14.88 10.66 43.23
C ILE A 38 14.26 9.81 44.37
N GLN A 39 12.94 9.59 44.35
CA GLN A 39 12.24 8.82 45.39
C GLN A 39 12.34 7.29 45.23
N SER A 40 12.75 6.77 44.07
CA SER A 40 12.77 5.31 43.82
C SER A 40 13.97 4.55 44.40
N GLY A 41 14.92 5.22 45.06
CA GLY A 41 15.84 4.60 46.02
C GLY A 41 16.74 3.44 45.55
N LEU A 42 16.92 3.23 44.24
CA LEU A 42 17.75 2.13 43.72
C LEU A 42 19.23 2.50 43.73
N ASN A 43 19.89 2.29 44.87
CA ASN A 43 21.33 2.44 45.03
C ASN A 43 22.08 1.10 44.93
N ARG A 44 23.32 1.22 44.45
CA ARG A 44 24.27 0.22 43.96
C ARG A 44 24.67 -0.90 44.93
N SER A 45 25.00 -2.08 44.37
CA SER A 45 26.13 -2.90 44.82
C SER A 45 26.73 -3.77 43.68
N THR A 46 28.02 -3.52 43.41
CA THR A 46 29.10 -4.43 42.93
C THR A 46 29.00 -5.17 41.58
N SER A 47 29.62 -4.59 40.54
CA SER A 47 30.82 -5.16 39.87
C SER A 47 31.41 -4.15 38.89
N ARG A 48 32.75 -4.07 38.84
CA ARG A 48 33.53 -3.10 38.06
C ARG A 48 33.54 -3.48 36.58
N THR A 49 33.01 -2.63 35.71
CA THR A 49 33.57 -2.37 34.37
C THR A 49 33.14 -0.97 33.97
N ALA A 50 34.10 -0.06 33.80
CA ALA A 50 33.84 1.29 33.32
C ALA A 50 33.48 1.23 31.83
N CYS A 51 32.31 1.73 31.44
CA CYS A 51 31.96 1.97 30.04
C CYS A 51 31.71 3.47 29.88
N SER A 52 32.65 4.15 29.23
CA SER A 52 32.48 5.51 28.73
C SER A 52 31.59 5.44 27.49
N ILE A 53 30.52 6.23 27.45
CA ILE A 53 29.68 6.39 26.27
C ILE A 53 30.42 7.33 25.31
N SER A 54 30.88 6.79 24.19
CA SER A 54 31.41 7.55 23.04
C SER A 54 30.47 7.36 21.88
N THR A 55 30.03 8.47 21.30
CA THR A 55 29.30 8.56 20.03
C THR A 55 30.24 8.32 18.87
N GLU A 56 30.10 7.20 18.13
CA GLU A 56 30.37 6.98 16.69
C GLU A 56 30.19 5.48 16.33
N PRO A 57 29.79 5.12 15.08
CA PRO A 57 29.28 3.78 14.76
C PRO A 57 30.42 2.82 14.39
N PHE A 58 30.56 1.70 15.12
CA PHE A 58 31.45 0.62 14.70
C PHE A 58 30.69 -0.66 14.35
N ILE A 59 30.87 -1.03 13.09
CA ILE A 59 30.62 -2.31 12.44
C ILE A 59 31.21 -3.45 13.27
N LEU A 60 30.37 -4.43 13.64
CA LEU A 60 30.81 -5.67 14.29
C LEU A 60 31.46 -6.61 13.25
N LEU A 61 32.76 -6.48 13.03
CA LEU A 61 33.55 -7.42 12.24
C LEU A 61 33.89 -8.68 13.08
N VAL A 62 33.11 -9.74 12.91
CA VAL A 62 33.46 -11.08 13.41
C VAL A 62 34.46 -11.72 12.45
N ARG A 63 35.73 -11.81 12.86
CA ARG A 63 36.79 -12.48 12.10
C ARG A 63 36.84 -13.97 12.48
N ILE A 64 36.17 -14.83 11.72
CA ILE A 64 36.31 -16.29 11.88
C ILE A 64 37.52 -16.77 11.07
N ARG A 65 38.62 -17.07 11.77
CA ARG A 65 39.74 -17.85 11.23
C ARG A 65 39.48 -19.32 11.53
N GLY A 66 39.19 -20.10 10.49
CA GLY A 66 39.09 -21.56 10.57
C GLY A 66 37.95 -22.07 9.70
N GLY A 67 38.27 -22.78 8.62
CA GLY A 67 37.30 -23.38 7.73
C GLY A 67 36.45 -24.43 8.46
N ILE A 68 35.13 -24.24 8.45
CA ILE A 68 34.17 -25.25 8.86
C ILE A 68 33.46 -25.73 7.61
N GLN A 69 33.72 -26.98 7.21
CA GLN A 69 32.86 -27.74 6.32
C GLN A 69 31.63 -28.16 7.11
N VAL A 70 30.49 -27.49 6.90
CA VAL A 70 29.23 -27.84 7.58
C VAL A 70 28.50 -28.90 6.75
N LYS A 71 28.38 -30.10 7.33
CA LYS A 71 27.76 -31.28 6.71
C LYS A 71 26.47 -31.68 7.44
N ASP A 72 25.66 -30.71 7.85
CA ASP A 72 24.41 -30.98 8.58
C ASP A 72 23.30 -29.96 8.27
N SER A 73 22.26 -30.42 7.56
CA SER A 73 21.15 -29.60 7.02
C SER A 73 20.15 -29.10 8.08
N LYS A 74 20.23 -29.62 9.31
CA LYS A 74 19.32 -29.26 10.42
C LYS A 74 19.72 -27.98 11.14
N LEU A 75 20.99 -27.57 11.06
CA LEU A 75 21.48 -26.36 11.70
C LEU A 75 21.07 -25.10 10.90
N VAL A 76 21.06 -25.21 9.57
CA VAL A 76 20.62 -24.13 8.65
C VAL A 76 19.14 -23.78 8.86
N HIS A 77 18.28 -24.77 9.08
CA HIS A 77 16.85 -24.54 9.36
C HIS A 77 16.60 -23.79 10.68
N ARG A 78 17.44 -24.03 11.72
CA ARG A 78 17.31 -23.32 13.01
C ARG A 78 17.77 -21.87 12.93
N PHE A 79 18.75 -21.54 12.08
CA PHE A 79 19.19 -20.17 11.86
C PHE A 79 18.22 -19.36 10.97
N ILE A 80 17.55 -20.00 10.00
CA ILE A 80 16.48 -19.37 9.20
C ILE A 80 15.27 -19.03 10.09
N LEU A 81 14.88 -19.93 10.99
CA LEU A 81 13.76 -19.71 11.92
C LEU A 81 14.06 -18.64 12.98
N LEU A 82 15.30 -18.55 13.49
CA LEU A 82 15.68 -17.49 14.44
C LEU A 82 15.79 -16.10 13.78
N GLY A 83 16.20 -16.04 12.50
CA GLY A 83 16.22 -14.80 11.73
C GLY A 83 14.82 -14.25 11.45
N ALA A 84 13.86 -15.13 11.14
CA ALA A 84 12.46 -14.77 10.93
C ALA A 84 11.75 -14.29 12.22
N LEU A 85 12.12 -14.83 13.38
CA LEU A 85 11.53 -14.46 14.68
C LEU A 85 12.06 -13.12 15.22
N CYS A 86 13.30 -12.73 14.90
CA CYS A 86 13.84 -11.41 15.28
C CYS A 86 13.40 -10.28 14.33
N ALA A 87 13.09 -10.58 13.07
CA ALA A 87 12.52 -9.60 12.14
C ALA A 87 11.05 -9.24 12.45
N THR A 88 10.31 -10.15 13.08
CA THR A 88 8.90 -9.93 13.44
C THR A 88 8.70 -9.08 14.69
N LEU A 89 9.70 -8.97 15.58
CA LEU A 89 9.58 -8.18 16.83
C LEU A 89 10.02 -6.71 16.71
N CYS A 90 10.63 -6.30 15.60
CA CYS A 90 11.14 -4.92 15.43
C CYS A 90 10.25 -4.00 14.57
N VAL A 91 9.14 -4.50 14.00
CA VAL A 91 8.25 -3.70 13.11
C VAL A 91 7.09 -3.04 13.87
N ALA A 92 6.94 -3.26 15.18
CA ALA A 92 5.80 -2.79 15.94
C ALA A 92 5.87 -1.32 16.44
N SER A 93 6.79 -0.48 15.95
CA SER A 93 7.00 0.82 16.60
C SER A 93 7.48 1.94 15.68
N MET A 94 6.86 2.14 14.50
CA MET A 94 6.84 3.46 13.82
C MET A 94 5.63 3.58 12.88
N THR A 95 4.45 3.94 13.40
CA THR A 95 3.42 4.65 12.62
C THR A 95 2.85 5.77 13.49
N GLY A 96 3.25 7.01 13.17
CA GLY A 96 2.80 8.21 13.85
C GLY A 96 1.60 8.83 13.15
N LEU A 97 0.45 8.15 13.16
CA LEU A 97 -0.83 8.85 13.15
C LEU A 97 -1.32 8.80 14.59
N ALA A 98 -1.55 9.97 15.19
CA ALA A 98 -2.08 10.04 16.54
C ALA A 98 -3.48 9.44 16.53
N GLU A 99 -3.59 8.20 17.03
CA GLU A 99 -4.86 7.61 17.45
C GLU A 99 -5.51 8.60 18.42
N ASP A 100 -6.77 8.97 18.18
CA ASP A 100 -7.55 9.63 19.22
C ASP A 100 -7.72 8.60 20.34
N GLN A 101 -6.84 8.67 21.35
CA GLN A 101 -6.78 7.73 22.47
C GLN A 101 -8.10 7.61 23.25
N SER A 102 -9.06 8.52 23.00
CA SER A 102 -10.40 8.46 23.61
C SER A 102 -11.43 7.71 22.76
N TRP A 103 -11.16 7.51 21.47
CA TRP A 103 -12.07 6.82 20.58
C TRP A 103 -11.83 5.30 20.63
N GLN A 104 -12.92 4.56 20.46
CA GLN A 104 -12.91 3.10 20.41
C GLN A 104 -13.72 2.67 19.20
N PRO A 105 -13.23 1.71 18.40
CA PRO A 105 -13.99 1.23 17.27
C PRO A 105 -15.29 0.57 17.74
N PRO A 106 -16.40 0.76 16.99
CA PRO A 106 -17.61 -0.01 17.23
C PRO A 106 -17.28 -1.51 17.17
N ARG A 107 -18.07 -2.32 17.88
CA ARG A 107 -17.87 -3.77 17.95
C ARG A 107 -19.01 -4.50 17.26
N THR A 108 -18.68 -5.59 16.58
CA THR A 108 -19.63 -6.59 16.10
C THR A 108 -20.34 -7.27 17.29
N PRO A 109 -21.47 -7.96 17.07
CA PRO A 109 -22.13 -8.74 18.12
C PRO A 109 -21.22 -9.78 18.80
N ASP A 110 -20.20 -10.26 18.07
CA ASP A 110 -19.21 -11.21 18.55
C ASP A 110 -18.03 -10.55 19.30
N GLY A 111 -18.04 -9.22 19.46
CA GLY A 111 -17.07 -8.46 20.25
C GLY A 111 -15.81 -8.02 19.49
N PHE A 112 -15.67 -8.35 18.22
CA PHE A 112 -14.55 -7.90 17.37
C PHE A 112 -14.77 -6.47 16.85
N PRO A 113 -13.70 -5.71 16.54
CA PRO A 113 -13.81 -4.44 15.83
C PRO A 113 -14.70 -4.54 14.57
N ASP A 114 -15.61 -3.59 14.43
CA ASP A 114 -16.51 -3.47 13.29
C ASP A 114 -15.84 -2.60 12.20
N LEU A 115 -15.32 -3.34 11.23
CA LEU A 115 -14.72 -2.86 9.98
C LEU A 115 -15.73 -2.84 8.84
N GLN A 116 -17.00 -3.23 9.06
CA GLN A 116 -17.97 -3.35 7.99
C GLN A 116 -18.27 -1.99 7.33
N GLY A 117 -18.62 -2.09 6.05
CA GLY A 117 -19.00 -0.97 5.21
C GLY A 117 -18.14 -0.85 3.96
N VAL A 118 -18.33 0.26 3.26
CA VAL A 118 -17.60 0.60 2.05
C VAL A 118 -16.49 1.58 2.40
N TRP A 119 -15.30 1.32 1.87
CA TRP A 119 -14.07 2.07 2.12
C TRP A 119 -13.44 2.44 0.77
N ALA A 120 -13.17 3.72 0.55
CA ALA A 120 -12.62 4.24 -0.68
C ALA A 120 -11.10 4.44 -0.57
N ASN A 121 -10.36 4.03 -1.59
CA ASN A 121 -8.96 4.36 -1.79
C ASN A 121 -8.83 5.53 -2.77
N ASN A 122 -8.86 6.75 -2.25
CA ASN A 122 -8.73 7.98 -3.05
C ASN A 122 -7.42 8.74 -2.79
N SER A 123 -6.48 8.13 -2.06
CA SER A 123 -5.21 8.76 -1.65
C SER A 123 -4.41 9.25 -2.86
N ALA A 124 -3.93 10.50 -2.82
CA ALA A 124 -2.99 11.04 -3.79
C ALA A 124 -1.53 10.69 -3.46
N THR A 125 -1.25 10.11 -2.29
CA THR A 125 0.10 9.78 -1.84
C THR A 125 0.72 8.76 -2.80
N PRO A 126 1.91 9.03 -3.37
CA PRO A 126 2.54 8.12 -4.33
C PRO A 126 3.04 6.87 -3.62
N ILE A 127 3.15 5.73 -4.31
CA ILE A 127 3.72 4.51 -3.75
C ILE A 127 5.16 4.78 -3.33
N GLU A 128 5.96 5.32 -4.25
CA GLU A 128 7.35 5.65 -4.00
C GLU A 128 7.56 7.14 -3.73
N ARG A 129 8.48 7.45 -2.82
CA ARG A 129 8.87 8.83 -2.55
C ARG A 129 9.50 9.46 -3.78
N PRO A 130 9.02 10.61 -4.27
CA PRO A 130 9.67 11.29 -5.39
C PRO A 130 11.10 11.72 -5.02
N ASP A 131 12.03 11.67 -5.97
CA ASP A 131 13.45 12.01 -5.70
C ASP A 131 13.62 13.46 -5.22
N ALA A 132 12.76 14.37 -5.68
CA ALA A 132 12.71 15.76 -5.21
C ALA A 132 12.37 15.91 -3.71
N LEU A 133 11.87 14.84 -3.08
CA LEU A 133 11.52 14.78 -1.66
C LEU A 133 12.41 13.78 -0.89
N GLU A 134 13.57 13.40 -1.43
CA GLU A 134 14.51 12.50 -0.74
C GLU A 134 14.79 12.97 0.70
N GLY A 135 14.71 12.04 1.65
CA GLY A 135 14.90 12.32 3.08
C GLY A 135 13.76 13.09 3.75
N ARG A 136 12.69 13.43 3.03
CA ARG A 136 11.50 14.12 3.57
C ARG A 136 10.32 13.18 3.64
N GLU A 137 10.03 12.64 4.82
CA GLU A 137 8.88 11.73 5.04
C GLU A 137 7.53 12.46 5.02
N SER A 138 7.53 13.75 5.36
CA SER A 138 6.31 14.56 5.43
C SER A 138 6.46 15.95 4.80
N LEU A 139 5.35 16.42 4.25
CA LEU A 139 5.13 17.80 3.82
C LEU A 139 4.58 18.66 4.96
N THR A 140 4.83 19.96 4.88
CA THR A 140 4.15 20.96 5.71
C THR A 140 2.71 21.19 5.25
N GLU A 141 1.84 21.70 6.12
CA GLU A 141 0.45 22.04 5.75
C GLU A 141 0.36 23.04 4.59
N GLU A 142 1.30 23.99 4.51
CA GLU A 142 1.39 24.96 3.41
C GLU A 142 1.72 24.27 2.08
N GLU A 143 2.66 23.31 2.10
CA GLU A 143 2.99 22.50 0.91
C GLU A 143 1.81 21.65 0.46
N VAL A 144 1.13 20.96 1.40
CA VAL A 144 -0.07 20.17 1.08
C VAL A 144 -1.15 21.06 0.46
N THR A 145 -1.38 22.26 1.01
CA THR A 145 -2.35 23.22 0.46
C THR A 145 -1.98 23.63 -0.96
N LYS A 146 -0.69 23.92 -1.23
CA LYS A 146 -0.21 24.22 -2.58
C LYS A 146 -0.41 23.06 -3.55
N LEU A 147 -0.19 21.82 -3.12
CA LEU A 147 -0.46 20.64 -3.96
C LEU A 147 -1.96 20.52 -4.27
N LYS A 148 -2.83 20.69 -3.28
CA LYS A 148 -4.29 20.69 -3.50
C LYS A 148 -4.73 21.76 -4.50
N ASP A 149 -4.23 22.99 -4.34
CA ASP A 149 -4.56 24.10 -5.24
C ASP A 149 -4.09 23.86 -6.68
N ARG A 150 -2.93 23.21 -6.85
CA ARG A 150 -2.41 22.83 -8.17
C ARG A 150 -3.20 21.67 -8.77
N ALA A 151 -3.50 20.63 -7.99
CA ALA A 151 -4.30 19.50 -8.41
C ALA A 151 -5.70 19.93 -8.89
N ALA A 152 -6.35 20.85 -8.17
CA ALA A 152 -7.65 21.39 -8.56
C ALA A 152 -7.63 22.15 -9.90
N LYS A 153 -6.47 22.69 -10.31
CA LYS A 153 -6.32 23.35 -11.61
C LYS A 153 -5.97 22.36 -12.71
N LEU A 154 -5.04 21.45 -12.43
CA LEU A 154 -4.49 20.50 -13.38
C LEU A 154 -5.50 19.39 -13.74
N PHE A 155 -6.29 18.94 -12.76
CA PHE A 155 -7.23 17.84 -12.89
C PHE A 155 -8.68 18.33 -12.87
N ASN A 156 -8.97 19.39 -13.63
CA ASN A 156 -10.26 20.07 -13.65
C ASN A 156 -11.35 19.37 -14.50
N GLY A 157 -11.06 18.20 -15.07
CA GLY A 157 -11.96 17.45 -15.95
C GLY A 157 -11.87 17.78 -17.45
N GLU A 158 -11.01 18.72 -17.84
CA GLU A 158 -10.74 19.03 -19.26
C GLU A 158 -9.47 18.34 -19.79
N THR A 159 -8.68 17.73 -18.90
CA THR A 159 -7.42 17.06 -19.18
C THR A 159 -7.57 15.54 -19.28
N ASP A 160 -6.51 14.86 -19.74
CA ASP A 160 -6.41 13.41 -19.66
C ASP A 160 -6.35 12.96 -18.19
N ALA A 161 -6.83 11.76 -17.93
CA ALA A 161 -6.84 11.18 -16.59
C ALA A 161 -5.42 10.86 -16.10
N ALA A 162 -5.08 11.39 -14.92
CA ALA A 162 -3.87 11.02 -14.20
C ALA A 162 -4.11 9.82 -13.27
N PHE A 163 -3.10 8.95 -13.17
CA PHE A 163 -3.20 7.68 -12.47
C PHE A 163 -1.94 7.34 -11.67
N GLY A 164 -2.12 6.61 -10.57
CA GLY A 164 -1.01 6.21 -9.70
C GLY A 164 -0.15 7.40 -9.26
N ASP A 165 1.16 7.21 -9.27
CA ASP A 165 2.13 8.21 -8.82
C ASP A 165 2.17 9.46 -9.72
N SER A 166 1.64 9.42 -10.95
CA SER A 166 1.65 10.59 -11.84
C SER A 166 0.79 11.73 -11.30
N VAL A 167 -0.28 11.43 -10.55
CA VAL A 167 -1.15 12.41 -9.89
C VAL A 167 -0.33 13.31 -8.98
N PHE A 168 0.49 12.71 -8.10
CA PHE A 168 1.31 13.46 -7.16
C PHE A 168 2.49 14.13 -7.84
N ASN A 169 3.17 13.40 -8.73
CA ASN A 169 4.40 13.86 -9.36
C ASN A 169 4.17 15.07 -10.27
N ALA A 170 3.09 15.10 -11.05
CA ALA A 170 2.78 16.24 -11.92
C ALA A 170 2.50 17.52 -11.11
N VAL A 171 1.73 17.39 -10.04
CA VAL A 171 1.39 18.50 -9.13
C VAL A 171 2.63 18.99 -8.37
N LEU A 172 3.50 18.08 -7.94
CA LEU A 172 4.77 18.39 -7.30
C LEU A 172 5.71 19.15 -8.23
N ALA A 173 5.87 18.67 -9.47
CA ALA A 173 6.65 19.31 -10.52
C ALA A 173 6.12 20.69 -10.90
N GLY A 174 4.82 20.93 -10.70
CA GLY A 174 4.16 22.18 -11.04
C GLY A 174 3.76 22.23 -12.50
N ASP A 175 3.41 21.08 -13.07
CA ASP A 175 2.94 20.97 -14.44
C ASP A 175 1.68 21.81 -14.66
N GLU A 176 1.58 22.43 -15.83
CA GLU A 176 0.42 23.26 -16.22
C GLU A 176 -0.63 22.47 -16.99
N ASP A 177 -0.25 21.31 -17.55
CA ASP A 177 -1.12 20.40 -18.29
C ASP A 177 -0.71 18.94 -18.01
N HIS A 178 -1.66 18.01 -18.12
CA HIS A 178 -1.42 16.58 -18.00
C HIS A 178 -1.74 15.87 -19.31
N GLU A 179 -0.71 15.32 -19.94
CA GLU A 179 -0.85 14.51 -21.14
C GLU A 179 -0.85 13.01 -20.77
N SER A 180 -1.68 12.25 -21.48
CA SER A 180 -1.70 10.79 -21.42
C SER A 180 -0.30 10.19 -21.61
N TYR A 181 0.00 9.14 -20.83
CA TYR A 181 1.20 8.32 -21.04
C TYR A 181 1.15 7.51 -22.36
N ASP A 182 -0.03 7.33 -22.94
CA ASP A 182 -0.22 6.81 -24.30
C ASP A 182 -0.78 7.92 -25.21
N PRO A 183 0.09 8.67 -25.90
CA PRO A 183 -0.34 9.72 -26.83
C PRO A 183 -0.85 9.16 -28.16
N THR A 184 -0.71 7.85 -28.42
CA THR A 184 -1.09 7.24 -29.71
C THR A 184 -2.57 6.86 -29.71
N THR A 185 -3.00 6.15 -28.66
CA THR A 185 -4.41 5.74 -28.51
C THR A 185 -5.22 6.77 -27.73
N GLY A 186 -4.57 7.54 -26.87
CA GLY A 186 -5.20 8.38 -25.85
C GLY A 186 -5.56 7.59 -24.59
N ASN A 187 -6.11 8.27 -23.59
CA ASN A 187 -6.55 7.69 -22.33
C ASN A 187 -7.93 8.23 -21.93
N TYR A 188 -8.46 7.76 -20.81
CA TYR A 188 -9.69 8.32 -20.23
C TYR A 188 -9.52 9.80 -19.97
N ASN A 189 -10.63 10.54 -20.03
CA ASN A 189 -10.66 11.91 -19.54
C ASN A 189 -10.70 11.91 -17.99
N GLN A 190 -10.07 12.92 -17.39
CA GLN A 190 -10.02 13.13 -15.95
C GLN A 190 -11.39 13.14 -15.26
N PHE A 191 -12.48 13.53 -15.92
CA PHE A 191 -13.82 13.55 -15.30
C PHE A 191 -14.33 12.15 -14.89
N TRP A 192 -13.73 11.06 -15.40
CA TRP A 192 -14.04 9.69 -14.99
C TRP A 192 -13.34 9.25 -13.70
N VAL A 193 -12.39 10.04 -13.21
CA VAL A 193 -11.60 9.74 -12.02
C VAL A 193 -12.12 10.61 -10.87
N THR A 194 -12.21 10.04 -9.67
CA THR A 194 -12.63 10.80 -8.49
C THR A 194 -11.55 11.80 -8.06
N ASP A 195 -11.98 12.82 -7.31
CA ASP A 195 -11.07 13.73 -6.62
C ASP A 195 -10.12 12.95 -5.69
N ARG A 196 -8.89 13.45 -5.55
CA ARG A 196 -7.80 12.76 -4.83
C ARG A 196 -7.49 13.42 -3.50
N ASP A 197 -7.30 12.58 -2.49
CA ASP A 197 -7.03 13.00 -1.11
C ASP A 197 -5.53 13.19 -0.90
N PHE A 198 -5.08 14.45 -0.83
CA PHE A 198 -3.71 14.80 -0.46
C PHE A 198 -3.58 14.90 1.07
N ASP A 199 -2.79 14.00 1.65
CA ASP A 199 -2.30 14.10 3.02
C ASP A 199 -0.86 14.66 3.04
N ASN A 200 -0.21 14.60 4.20
CA ASN A 200 1.15 15.12 4.36
C ASN A 200 2.25 14.09 4.09
N ARG A 201 1.93 12.84 3.74
CA ARG A 201 2.94 11.80 3.49
C ARG A 201 3.50 11.94 2.08
N THR A 202 4.78 11.60 1.92
CA THR A 202 5.47 11.67 0.63
C THR A 202 5.62 10.32 -0.06
N SER A 203 5.22 9.22 0.59
CA SER A 203 5.21 7.87 0.06
C SER A 203 4.22 6.98 0.81
N LEU A 204 3.65 5.97 0.15
CA LEU A 204 2.92 4.88 0.82
C LEU A 204 3.89 3.87 1.43
N ILE A 205 5.03 3.62 0.79
CA ILE A 205 6.10 2.78 1.37
C ILE A 205 6.66 3.50 2.61
N VAL A 206 6.63 2.79 3.74
CA VAL A 206 7.16 3.25 5.04
C VAL A 206 8.38 2.46 5.48
N ASP A 207 8.53 1.23 4.99
CA ASP A 207 9.72 0.42 5.16
C ASP A 207 10.08 -0.17 3.79
N PRO A 208 11.25 0.16 3.21
CA PRO A 208 12.34 0.92 3.80
C PRO A 208 12.03 2.41 4.06
N PRO A 209 12.65 3.05 5.08
CA PRO A 209 12.37 4.46 5.42
C PRO A 209 12.63 5.48 4.31
N ASN A 210 13.41 5.12 3.29
CA ASN A 210 13.61 5.96 2.11
C ASN A 210 12.35 6.06 1.22
N GLY A 211 11.29 5.30 1.53
CA GLY A 211 10.02 5.32 0.82
C GLY A 211 10.09 4.76 -0.59
N LYS A 212 11.07 3.90 -0.88
CA LYS A 212 11.29 3.30 -2.21
C LYS A 212 11.15 1.78 -2.12
N PHE A 213 10.88 1.12 -3.24
CA PHE A 213 10.98 -0.33 -3.28
C PHE A 213 12.40 -0.79 -2.91
N PRO A 214 12.55 -1.95 -2.24
CA PRO A 214 13.84 -2.61 -2.15
C PRO A 214 14.41 -2.92 -3.53
N GLU A 215 15.72 -3.17 -3.60
CA GLU A 215 16.30 -3.70 -4.83
C GLU A 215 15.71 -5.07 -5.16
N LEU A 216 15.48 -5.31 -6.44
CA LEU A 216 15.14 -6.63 -6.96
C LEU A 216 16.33 -7.57 -6.77
N THR A 217 16.05 -8.87 -6.58
CA THR A 217 17.11 -9.88 -6.69
C THR A 217 17.61 -9.96 -8.14
N PRO A 218 18.87 -10.41 -8.37
CA PRO A 218 19.37 -10.62 -9.72
C PRO A 218 18.49 -11.56 -10.56
N GLY A 219 17.94 -12.60 -9.91
CA GLY A 219 17.01 -13.52 -10.57
C GLY A 219 15.71 -12.84 -10.99
N ALA A 220 15.16 -11.96 -10.15
CA ALA A 220 13.96 -11.20 -10.48
C ALA A 220 14.19 -10.18 -11.59
N ALA A 221 15.31 -9.46 -11.55
CA ALA A 221 15.69 -8.51 -12.60
C ALA A 221 15.81 -9.21 -13.97
N GLU A 222 16.45 -10.38 -14.04
CA GLU A 222 16.55 -11.16 -15.28
C GLU A 222 15.18 -11.70 -15.73
N ARG A 223 14.32 -12.19 -14.82
CA ARG A 223 12.95 -12.60 -15.16
C ARG A 223 12.13 -11.45 -15.75
N THR A 224 12.21 -10.25 -15.15
CA THR A 224 11.51 -9.06 -15.63
C THR A 224 12.01 -8.64 -17.00
N LYS A 225 13.32 -8.58 -17.20
CA LYS A 225 13.94 -8.28 -18.50
C LYS A 225 13.54 -9.29 -19.58
N ALA A 226 13.57 -10.59 -19.26
CA ALA A 226 13.15 -11.64 -20.18
C ALA A 226 11.67 -11.53 -20.55
N ARG A 227 10.79 -11.22 -19.58
CA ARG A 227 9.36 -11.03 -19.85
C ARG A 227 9.10 -9.81 -20.74
N ILE A 228 9.79 -8.69 -20.51
CA ILE A 228 9.68 -7.49 -21.36
C ILE A 228 10.15 -7.80 -22.79
N ALA A 229 11.28 -8.48 -22.94
CA ALA A 229 11.79 -8.87 -24.26
C ALA A 229 10.80 -9.79 -25.00
N TYR A 230 10.27 -10.79 -24.30
CA TYR A 230 9.25 -11.68 -24.83
C TYR A 230 8.00 -10.92 -25.29
N LEU A 231 7.44 -10.04 -24.46
CA LEU A 231 6.24 -9.28 -24.82
C LEU A 231 6.43 -8.30 -25.97
N LYS A 232 7.67 -7.86 -26.21
CA LYS A 232 8.00 -7.04 -27.38
C LYS A 232 7.96 -7.86 -28.68
N GLU A 233 8.39 -9.12 -28.62
CA GLU A 233 8.38 -10.05 -29.76
C GLU A 233 7.01 -10.70 -29.95
N HIS A 234 6.25 -10.84 -28.87
CA HIS A 234 4.94 -11.49 -28.79
C HIS A 234 3.91 -10.54 -28.15
N PRO A 235 3.56 -9.41 -28.82
CA PRO A 235 2.66 -8.41 -28.23
C PRO A 235 1.23 -8.94 -28.00
N ALA A 236 0.79 -9.87 -28.86
CA ALA A 236 -0.52 -10.51 -28.82
C ALA A 236 -0.58 -11.73 -29.77
N ASP A 237 0.32 -12.71 -29.58
CA ASP A 237 0.30 -13.97 -30.34
C ASP A 237 -0.83 -14.89 -29.89
N THR A 238 -1.10 -14.87 -28.60
CA THR A 238 -2.21 -15.55 -27.97
C THR A 238 -2.79 -14.69 -26.86
N TYR A 239 -3.97 -15.07 -26.36
CA TYR A 239 -4.57 -14.44 -25.20
C TYR A 239 -3.67 -14.51 -23.95
N GLU A 240 -2.73 -15.47 -23.89
CA GLU A 240 -1.79 -15.62 -22.75
C GLU A 240 -0.67 -14.57 -22.73
N ASP A 241 -0.47 -13.85 -23.84
CA ASP A 241 0.48 -12.73 -23.88
C ASP A 241 -0.10 -11.48 -23.21
N ARG A 242 -1.42 -11.43 -23.08
CA ARG A 242 -2.13 -10.34 -22.42
C ARG A 242 -2.10 -10.49 -20.90
N ILE A 243 -2.15 -9.36 -20.22
CA ILE A 243 -2.16 -9.32 -18.75
C ILE A 243 -3.48 -9.90 -18.20
N ASN A 244 -3.45 -10.36 -16.94
CA ASN A 244 -4.60 -11.02 -16.31
C ASN A 244 -5.87 -10.12 -16.28
N SER A 245 -5.69 -8.80 -16.19
CA SER A 245 -6.79 -7.84 -16.20
C SER A 245 -7.47 -7.72 -17.56
N ASP A 246 -6.71 -7.73 -18.67
CA ASP A 246 -7.29 -7.71 -20.04
C ASP A 246 -8.23 -8.90 -20.26
N ARG A 247 -7.92 -10.01 -19.59
CA ARG A 247 -8.64 -11.28 -19.65
C ARG A 247 -9.70 -11.43 -18.57
N CYS A 248 -9.91 -10.40 -17.75
CA CYS A 248 -10.87 -10.40 -16.64
C CYS A 248 -10.66 -11.52 -15.61
N ILE A 249 -9.41 -11.96 -15.40
CA ILE A 249 -9.10 -13.02 -14.43
C ILE A 249 -8.97 -12.45 -13.02
N THR A 250 -8.10 -11.46 -12.84
CA THR A 250 -7.84 -10.80 -11.56
C THR A 250 -6.91 -9.60 -11.77
N TYR A 251 -6.99 -8.60 -10.89
CA TYR A 251 -5.96 -7.56 -10.73
C TYR A 251 -4.90 -7.94 -9.67
N GLY A 252 -5.05 -9.11 -9.05
CA GLY A 252 -4.25 -9.54 -7.91
C GLY A 252 -4.81 -9.02 -6.59
N VAL A 253 -4.29 -9.57 -5.50
CA VAL A 253 -4.63 -9.16 -4.14
C VAL A 253 -3.35 -8.78 -3.39
N PRO A 254 -3.29 -7.60 -2.76
CA PRO A 254 -4.24 -6.50 -2.90
C PRO A 254 -4.08 -5.73 -4.23
N PHE A 255 -5.18 -5.22 -4.78
CA PHE A 255 -5.12 -4.19 -5.81
C PHE A 255 -5.17 -2.81 -5.14
N LEU A 256 -4.11 -2.03 -5.29
CA LEU A 256 -3.94 -0.77 -4.56
C LEU A 256 -4.18 0.47 -5.42
N PHE A 257 -4.76 0.31 -6.60
CA PHE A 257 -5.02 1.42 -7.48
C PHE A 257 -6.08 2.33 -6.88
N ALA A 258 -5.70 3.59 -6.70
CA ALA A 258 -6.53 4.58 -6.06
C ALA A 258 -7.26 5.45 -7.10
N GLY A 259 -8.41 5.97 -6.72
CA GLY A 259 -9.19 7.00 -7.43
C GLY A 259 -9.97 6.56 -8.67
N TYR A 260 -9.88 5.30 -9.08
CA TYR A 260 -10.68 4.75 -10.17
C TYR A 260 -11.13 3.34 -9.83
N ASN A 261 -12.43 3.17 -9.55
CA ASN A 261 -13.01 1.94 -9.03
C ASN A 261 -12.21 1.36 -7.84
N GLY A 262 -11.77 2.25 -6.95
CA GLY A 262 -10.85 1.97 -5.84
C GLY A 262 -11.56 1.66 -4.52
N TYR A 263 -12.80 1.16 -4.57
CA TYR A 263 -13.61 0.93 -3.38
C TYR A 263 -13.52 -0.53 -2.92
N PHE A 264 -13.63 -0.71 -1.61
CA PHE A 264 -13.62 -2.00 -0.92
C PHE A 264 -14.84 -2.10 -0.02
N GLN A 265 -15.63 -3.15 -0.18
CA GLN A 265 -16.69 -3.47 0.76
C GLN A 265 -16.25 -4.59 1.69
N ILE A 266 -16.28 -4.32 2.99
CA ILE A 266 -15.98 -5.30 4.02
C ILE A 266 -17.29 -5.81 4.63
N VAL A 267 -17.45 -7.12 4.64
CA VAL A 267 -18.55 -7.82 5.30
C VAL A 267 -17.97 -8.78 6.32
N GLN A 268 -18.52 -8.79 7.54
CA GLN A 268 -17.99 -9.60 8.64
C GLN A 268 -19.04 -10.58 9.16
N SER A 269 -18.56 -11.72 9.61
CA SER A 269 -19.30 -12.70 10.39
C SER A 269 -18.40 -13.22 11.51
N ALA A 270 -18.96 -14.01 12.42
CA ALA A 270 -18.20 -14.64 13.50
C ALA A 270 -17.00 -15.50 13.02
N THR A 271 -17.00 -15.95 11.76
CA THR A 271 -16.00 -16.92 11.24
C THR A 271 -15.28 -16.46 9.98
N HIS A 272 -15.75 -15.41 9.31
CA HIS A 272 -15.18 -14.92 8.07
C HIS A 272 -15.25 -13.39 7.98
N VAL A 273 -14.23 -12.82 7.34
CA VAL A 273 -14.26 -11.48 6.78
C VAL A 273 -14.20 -11.62 5.26
N VAL A 274 -15.08 -10.93 4.55
CA VAL A 274 -15.05 -10.86 3.07
C VAL A 274 -14.71 -9.44 2.68
N ILE A 275 -13.67 -9.29 1.86
CA ILE A 275 -13.32 -8.02 1.23
C ILE A 275 -13.68 -8.15 -0.25
N LEU A 276 -14.72 -7.45 -0.66
CA LEU A 276 -15.10 -7.29 -2.06
C LEU A 276 -14.42 -6.03 -2.59
N GLN A 277 -13.58 -6.19 -3.59
CA GLN A 277 -12.96 -5.09 -4.31
C GLN A 277 -13.82 -4.73 -5.52
N GLU A 278 -14.07 -3.44 -5.73
CA GLU A 278 -14.93 -2.95 -6.81
C GLU A 278 -14.44 -3.43 -8.18
N MET A 279 -13.18 -3.15 -8.50
CA MET A 279 -12.62 -3.50 -9.80
C MET A 279 -12.51 -5.02 -9.99
N ILE A 280 -12.86 -5.51 -11.19
CA ILE A 280 -12.76 -6.90 -11.66
C ILE A 280 -13.50 -7.95 -10.83
N HIS A 281 -14.50 -7.59 -10.02
CA HIS A 281 -15.36 -8.53 -9.26
C HIS A 281 -14.62 -9.43 -8.24
N GLU A 282 -13.49 -8.97 -7.70
CA GLU A 282 -12.65 -9.78 -6.81
C GLU A 282 -13.24 -9.88 -5.39
N SER A 283 -13.55 -11.10 -4.95
CA SER A 283 -14.07 -11.35 -3.59
C SER A 283 -13.09 -12.20 -2.79
N ARG A 284 -12.42 -11.56 -1.84
CA ARG A 284 -11.45 -12.22 -0.96
C ARG A 284 -12.14 -12.69 0.31
N THR A 285 -12.31 -14.01 0.43
CA THR A 285 -12.88 -14.64 1.63
C THR A 285 -11.76 -15.02 2.61
N ILE A 286 -11.81 -14.46 3.81
CA ILE A 286 -10.77 -14.60 4.84
C ILE A 286 -11.38 -15.29 6.07
N PRO A 287 -11.15 -16.60 6.26
CA PRO A 287 -11.51 -17.28 7.51
C PRO A 287 -10.76 -16.68 8.70
N VAL A 288 -11.49 -16.41 9.79
CA VAL A 288 -10.97 -15.86 11.06
C VAL A 288 -11.20 -16.78 12.27
N ASP A 289 -11.60 -18.02 12.01
CA ASP A 289 -11.96 -19.02 13.04
C ASP A 289 -10.77 -19.91 13.47
N GLY A 290 -9.54 -19.54 13.07
CA GLY A 290 -8.32 -20.26 13.44
C GLY A 290 -8.08 -21.56 12.67
N ARG A 291 -8.86 -21.87 11.62
CA ARG A 291 -8.59 -23.02 10.75
C ARG A 291 -7.23 -22.87 10.06
N PRO A 292 -6.50 -23.98 9.81
CA PRO A 292 -5.20 -23.90 9.14
C PRO A 292 -5.33 -23.44 7.70
N HIS A 293 -4.22 -22.94 7.15
CA HIS A 293 -4.03 -22.76 5.73
C HIS A 293 -4.20 -24.08 4.95
N LEU A 294 -4.52 -23.95 3.66
CA LEU A 294 -4.54 -25.06 2.72
C LEU A 294 -3.17 -25.74 2.61
N ASP A 295 -3.17 -26.97 2.11
CA ASP A 295 -1.93 -27.65 1.72
C ASP A 295 -1.15 -26.75 0.73
N PRO A 296 0.17 -26.55 0.91
CA PRO A 296 0.98 -25.70 0.03
C PRO A 296 0.90 -26.05 -1.46
N ALA A 297 0.54 -27.28 -1.82
CA ALA A 297 0.36 -27.70 -3.21
C ALA A 297 -0.93 -27.16 -3.86
N ILE A 298 -1.86 -26.61 -3.07
CA ILE A 298 -3.08 -25.99 -3.57
C ILE A 298 -2.83 -24.49 -3.72
N GLU A 299 -2.57 -24.07 -4.95
CA GLU A 299 -2.30 -22.68 -5.32
C GLU A 299 -3.55 -21.98 -5.87
N GLN A 300 -3.70 -20.68 -5.56
CA GLN A 300 -4.84 -19.87 -6.00
C GLN A 300 -4.37 -18.52 -6.54
N TRP A 301 -5.16 -17.90 -7.43
CA TRP A 301 -4.81 -16.61 -8.04
C TRP A 301 -4.65 -15.49 -7.01
N THR A 302 -5.50 -15.47 -6.00
CA THR A 302 -5.49 -14.50 -4.89
C THR A 302 -4.84 -15.02 -3.61
N GLY A 303 -4.25 -16.22 -3.68
CA GLY A 303 -3.68 -16.92 -2.54
C GLY A 303 -4.73 -17.45 -1.56
N ASP A 304 -4.24 -18.11 -0.51
CA ASP A 304 -5.02 -18.64 0.61
C ASP A 304 -4.83 -17.75 1.83
N SER A 305 -5.86 -16.97 2.16
CA SER A 305 -5.84 -16.02 3.28
C SER A 305 -6.34 -16.64 4.59
N ARG A 306 -5.70 -16.32 5.72
CA ARG A 306 -6.19 -16.60 7.07
C ARG A 306 -6.04 -15.36 7.93
N GLY A 307 -7.07 -15.05 8.69
CA GLY A 307 -7.08 -13.90 9.58
C GLY A 307 -7.21 -14.27 11.04
N HIS A 308 -6.78 -13.35 11.90
CA HIS A 308 -7.03 -13.38 13.34
C HIS A 308 -7.06 -11.96 13.88
N TRP A 309 -7.63 -11.80 15.08
CA TRP A 309 -7.73 -10.50 15.74
C TRP A 309 -6.58 -10.31 16.72
N GLU A 310 -5.90 -9.16 16.64
CA GLU A 310 -4.90 -8.70 17.60
C GLU A 310 -5.33 -7.34 18.14
N GLY A 311 -5.92 -7.34 19.33
CA GLY A 311 -6.54 -6.13 19.89
C GLY A 311 -7.63 -5.62 18.94
N ASP A 312 -7.43 -4.42 18.42
CA ASP A 312 -8.38 -3.73 17.54
C ASP A 312 -8.07 -3.87 16.04
N SER A 313 -7.10 -4.71 15.70
CA SER A 313 -6.70 -4.97 14.33
C SER A 313 -7.11 -6.37 13.85
N LEU A 314 -7.58 -6.44 12.61
CA LEU A 314 -7.60 -7.69 11.86
C LEU A 314 -6.22 -7.89 11.22
N VAL A 315 -5.54 -8.97 11.56
CA VAL A 315 -4.30 -9.39 10.91
C VAL A 315 -4.63 -10.50 9.92
N VAL A 316 -4.09 -10.41 8.71
CA VAL A 316 -4.32 -11.39 7.64
C VAL A 316 -2.99 -11.85 7.07
N GLU A 317 -2.74 -13.15 7.13
CA GLU A 317 -1.62 -13.83 6.47
C GLU A 317 -2.12 -14.45 5.16
N THR A 318 -1.40 -14.27 4.04
CA THR A 318 -1.75 -14.90 2.76
C THR A 318 -0.53 -15.46 2.06
N ARG A 319 -0.68 -16.70 1.59
CA ARG A 319 0.34 -17.52 0.92
C ARG A 319 -0.31 -18.37 -0.17
N ASN A 320 0.42 -19.34 -0.73
CA ASN A 320 -0.08 -20.25 -1.78
C ASN A 320 -0.58 -19.51 -3.04
N PHE A 321 0.13 -18.47 -3.46
CA PHE A 321 -0.19 -17.80 -4.72
C PHE A 321 0.19 -18.70 -5.89
N SER A 322 -0.61 -18.66 -6.96
CA SER A 322 -0.23 -19.29 -8.22
C SER A 322 0.96 -18.57 -8.85
N SER A 323 1.82 -19.33 -9.52
CA SER A 323 2.88 -18.76 -10.38
C SER A 323 2.37 -17.87 -11.52
N LYS A 324 1.06 -17.91 -11.80
CA LYS A 324 0.39 -17.05 -12.78
C LYS A 324 -0.11 -15.72 -12.18
N SER A 325 -0.13 -15.62 -10.86
CA SER A 325 -0.42 -14.37 -10.15
C SER A 325 0.79 -13.45 -10.22
N THR A 326 0.56 -12.14 -10.11
CA THR A 326 1.65 -11.17 -9.98
C THR A 326 1.19 -9.99 -9.14
N LEU A 327 2.00 -9.61 -8.15
CA LEU A 327 1.85 -8.39 -7.37
C LEU A 327 3.24 -7.78 -7.18
N PHE A 328 3.46 -6.56 -7.70
CA PHE A 328 4.77 -5.91 -7.66
C PHE A 328 5.92 -6.87 -8.02
N GLN A 329 5.81 -7.55 -9.16
CA GLN A 329 6.75 -8.58 -9.65
C GLN A 329 6.82 -9.90 -8.83
N SER A 330 6.31 -9.92 -7.60
CA SER A 330 6.20 -11.13 -6.78
C SER A 330 5.13 -12.09 -7.32
N ARG A 331 5.34 -13.40 -7.15
CA ARG A 331 4.47 -14.46 -7.72
C ARG A 331 4.20 -15.58 -6.72
N GLU A 332 4.54 -16.84 -7.03
CA GLU A 332 4.26 -18.02 -6.20
C GLU A 332 4.94 -18.00 -4.82
N ASN A 333 6.04 -17.27 -4.69
CA ASN A 333 6.79 -17.11 -3.43
C ASN A 333 6.33 -15.90 -2.62
N LEU A 334 5.26 -15.23 -3.05
CA LEU A 334 4.66 -14.11 -2.34
C LEU A 334 4.07 -14.58 -1.01
N HIS A 335 4.44 -13.86 0.03
CA HIS A 335 3.85 -13.93 1.35
C HIS A 335 3.40 -12.53 1.76
N LEU A 336 2.10 -12.37 2.03
CA LEU A 336 1.52 -11.11 2.49
C LEU A 336 1.15 -11.21 3.95
N LEU A 337 1.55 -10.18 4.70
CA LEU A 337 1.03 -9.92 6.03
C LEU A 337 0.36 -8.56 6.02
N GLU A 338 -0.92 -8.54 6.31
CA GLU A 338 -1.75 -7.34 6.27
C GLU A 338 -2.34 -7.07 7.65
N ARG A 339 -2.49 -5.80 7.99
CA ARG A 339 -3.14 -5.35 9.21
C ARG A 339 -4.14 -4.26 8.88
N PHE A 340 -5.40 -4.51 9.21
CA PHE A 340 -6.49 -3.54 9.08
C PHE A 340 -6.86 -3.02 10.47
N THR A 341 -6.71 -1.72 10.67
CA THR A 341 -7.03 -1.05 11.93
C THR A 341 -7.91 0.15 11.64
N ARG A 342 -9.12 0.18 12.18
CA ARG A 342 -9.93 1.39 12.11
C ARG A 342 -9.39 2.35 13.16
N ILE A 343 -8.81 3.47 12.73
CA ILE A 343 -8.08 4.40 13.63
C ILE A 343 -8.93 5.61 14.05
N ASN A 344 -10.03 5.86 13.35
CA ASN A 344 -11.05 6.85 13.70
C ASN A 344 -12.37 6.50 12.97
N PRO A 345 -13.48 7.25 13.17
CA PRO A 345 -14.77 6.94 12.53
C PRO A 345 -14.71 6.84 10.99
N GLU A 346 -13.82 7.59 10.34
CA GLU A 346 -13.78 7.80 8.89
C GLU A 346 -12.54 7.18 8.22
N THR A 347 -11.60 6.57 8.97
CA THR A 347 -10.35 6.04 8.40
C THR A 347 -10.08 4.61 8.84
N LEU A 348 -9.86 3.75 7.85
CA LEU A 348 -9.32 2.41 8.01
C LEU A 348 -7.87 2.41 7.52
N GLU A 349 -6.93 2.25 8.46
CA GLU A 349 -5.52 2.05 8.16
C GLU A 349 -5.30 0.61 7.69
N TRP A 350 -4.61 0.46 6.57
CA TRP A 350 -4.25 -0.82 6.00
C TRP A 350 -2.73 -0.87 5.79
N VAL A 351 -2.06 -1.59 6.68
CA VAL A 351 -0.63 -1.85 6.61
C VAL A 351 -0.41 -3.16 5.88
N ILE A 352 0.44 -3.15 4.84
CA ILE A 352 0.72 -4.33 4.02
C ILE A 352 2.23 -4.54 4.00
N THR A 353 2.68 -5.67 4.52
CA THR A 353 4.05 -6.14 4.39
C THR A 353 4.12 -7.21 3.30
N VAL A 354 4.94 -6.95 2.29
CA VAL A 354 5.23 -7.83 1.16
C VAL A 354 6.55 -8.54 1.41
N ASN A 355 6.52 -9.88 1.40
CA ASN A 355 7.71 -10.71 1.49
C ASN A 355 7.75 -11.70 0.33
N ASP A 356 8.74 -11.55 -0.54
CA ASP A 356 9.09 -12.56 -1.55
C ASP A 356 10.62 -12.50 -1.75
N PRO A 357 11.38 -13.41 -1.11
CA PRO A 357 12.84 -13.41 -1.19
C PRO A 357 13.38 -13.81 -2.57
N THR A 358 12.52 -14.28 -3.48
CA THR A 358 12.88 -14.55 -4.88
C THR A 358 12.70 -13.34 -5.78
N THR A 359 12.02 -12.31 -5.28
CA THR A 359 11.73 -11.05 -5.99
C THR A 359 12.50 -9.88 -5.40
N TRP A 360 12.42 -9.70 -4.09
CA TRP A 360 12.99 -8.56 -3.37
C TRP A 360 14.17 -8.97 -2.49
N THR A 361 15.15 -8.08 -2.35
CA THR A 361 16.32 -8.30 -1.47
C THR A 361 15.97 -8.30 0.03
N LYS A 362 14.82 -7.71 0.40
CA LYS A 362 14.26 -7.70 1.74
C LYS A 362 12.73 -7.54 1.67
N PRO A 363 11.98 -7.93 2.72
CA PRO A 363 10.59 -7.53 2.87
C PRO A 363 10.45 -6.01 2.87
N TRP A 364 9.26 -5.53 2.53
CA TRP A 364 8.95 -4.10 2.55
C TRP A 364 7.49 -3.88 2.92
N THR A 365 7.17 -2.70 3.42
CA THR A 365 5.87 -2.36 3.98
C THR A 365 5.37 -1.04 3.44
N LEU A 366 4.09 -1.01 3.10
CA LEU A 366 3.36 0.20 2.72
C LEU A 366 2.10 0.39 3.58
N VAL A 367 1.63 1.62 3.68
CA VAL A 367 0.42 1.98 4.46
C VAL A 367 -0.57 2.74 3.58
N VAL A 368 -1.75 2.17 3.39
CA VAL A 368 -2.88 2.83 2.73
C VAL A 368 -3.87 3.29 3.79
N LEU A 369 -4.41 4.49 3.62
CA LEU A 369 -5.51 5.00 4.42
C LEU A 369 -6.76 4.98 3.56
N LEU A 370 -7.71 4.13 3.92
CA LEU A 370 -9.00 4.05 3.25
C LEU A 370 -10.00 4.96 3.97
N SER A 371 -10.72 5.77 3.21
CA SER A 371 -11.74 6.69 3.72
C SER A 371 -13.09 5.98 3.76
N LYS A 372 -13.85 6.15 4.83
CA LYS A 372 -15.21 5.59 4.89
C LYS A 372 -16.09 6.24 3.83
N SER A 373 -16.79 5.42 3.04
CA SER A 373 -17.76 5.91 2.07
C SER A 373 -19.19 5.54 2.45
N LYS A 374 -20.13 6.36 1.99
CA LYS A 374 -21.57 6.12 2.02
C LYS A 374 -22.10 5.65 0.66
N ASP A 375 -21.23 5.59 -0.34
CA ASP A 375 -21.58 5.11 -1.68
C ASP A 375 -21.79 3.60 -1.64
N ASP A 376 -22.71 3.13 -2.46
CA ASP A 376 -22.92 1.70 -2.69
C ASP A 376 -21.88 1.19 -3.69
N LEU A 377 -21.45 -0.07 -3.50
CA LEU A 377 -20.60 -0.75 -4.46
C LEU A 377 -21.47 -1.34 -5.57
N PHE A 378 -21.15 -1.03 -6.83
CA PHE A 378 -21.87 -1.56 -7.99
C PHE A 378 -21.07 -2.66 -8.67
N GLU A 379 -21.77 -3.41 -9.53
CA GLU A 379 -21.16 -4.48 -10.32
C GLU A 379 -20.10 -3.94 -11.29
N TYR A 380 -18.92 -4.55 -11.27
CA TYR A 380 -17.90 -4.38 -12.30
C TYR A 380 -17.94 -5.55 -13.28
N ALA A 381 -18.72 -5.39 -14.35
CA ALA A 381 -18.92 -6.39 -15.39
C ALA A 381 -17.74 -6.41 -16.38
N CYS A 382 -16.59 -6.95 -15.94
CA CYS A 382 -15.37 -6.96 -16.76
C CYS A 382 -15.55 -7.79 -18.04
N HIS A 383 -16.18 -8.96 -17.96
CA HIS A 383 -16.25 -9.88 -19.09
C HIS A 383 -17.33 -9.46 -20.11
N GLU A 384 -18.44 -8.95 -19.62
CA GLU A 384 -19.60 -8.57 -20.41
C GLU A 384 -19.29 -7.37 -21.30
N GLY A 385 -19.14 -7.61 -22.61
CA GLY A 385 -18.81 -6.55 -23.56
C GLY A 385 -17.32 -6.23 -23.66
N ASN A 386 -16.43 -7.06 -23.10
CA ASN A 386 -15.00 -6.97 -23.37
C ASN A 386 -14.66 -7.49 -24.78
N TYR A 387 -14.79 -6.59 -25.76
CA TYR A 387 -14.34 -6.82 -27.13
C TYR A 387 -12.85 -6.53 -27.33
N ALA A 388 -12.17 -6.01 -26.30
CA ALA A 388 -10.77 -5.58 -26.41
C ALA A 388 -9.87 -6.77 -26.74
N MET A 389 -10.08 -7.93 -26.12
CA MET A 389 -9.29 -9.13 -26.41
C MET A 389 -9.37 -9.56 -27.88
N GLU A 390 -10.58 -9.61 -28.45
CA GLU A 390 -10.76 -9.94 -29.87
C GLU A 390 -10.10 -8.86 -30.76
N GLY A 391 -10.32 -7.58 -30.43
CA GLY A 391 -9.76 -6.45 -31.18
C GLY A 391 -8.23 -6.42 -31.17
N ILE A 392 -7.60 -6.64 -30.01
CA ILE A 392 -6.14 -6.68 -29.85
C ILE A 392 -5.55 -7.81 -30.69
N LEU A 393 -6.10 -9.02 -30.57
CA LEU A 393 -5.61 -10.18 -31.31
C LEU A 393 -5.81 -10.01 -32.83
N ALA A 394 -6.98 -9.52 -33.25
CA ALA A 394 -7.26 -9.25 -34.66
C ALA A 394 -6.36 -8.14 -35.24
N GLY A 395 -6.12 -7.07 -34.47
CA GLY A 395 -5.21 -5.98 -34.82
C GLY A 395 -3.80 -6.50 -35.07
N GLN A 396 -3.28 -7.32 -34.16
CA GLN A 396 -1.96 -7.93 -34.33
C GLN A 396 -1.87 -8.79 -35.60
N ARG A 397 -2.89 -9.61 -35.91
CA ARG A 397 -2.89 -10.40 -37.15
C ARG A 397 -2.92 -9.51 -38.40
N ALA A 398 -3.58 -8.35 -38.35
CA ALA A 398 -3.58 -7.40 -39.44
C ALA A 398 -2.20 -6.77 -39.65
N GLU A 399 -1.49 -6.40 -38.57
CA GLU A 399 -0.13 -5.87 -38.62
C GLU A 399 0.86 -6.88 -39.19
N GLU A 400 0.82 -8.13 -38.75
CA GLU A 400 1.67 -9.20 -39.30
C GLU A 400 1.48 -9.38 -40.80
N LYS A 401 0.21 -9.37 -41.26
CA LYS A 401 -0.11 -9.46 -42.67
C LYS A 401 0.43 -8.26 -43.44
N ALA A 402 0.33 -7.05 -42.88
CA ALA A 402 0.90 -5.85 -43.49
C ALA A 402 2.42 -5.94 -43.60
N ASN A 403 3.11 -6.38 -42.54
CA ASN A 403 4.56 -6.53 -42.50
C ASN A 403 5.07 -7.61 -43.46
N ALA A 404 4.39 -8.76 -43.55
CA ALA A 404 4.72 -9.81 -44.49
C ALA A 404 4.59 -9.35 -45.96
N ASN A 405 3.59 -8.53 -46.27
CA ASN A 405 3.41 -7.97 -47.61
C ASN A 405 4.44 -6.88 -47.93
N ALA A 406 4.90 -6.11 -46.95
CA ALA A 406 5.93 -5.10 -47.12
C ALA A 406 7.32 -5.71 -47.38
N GLY A 407 7.66 -6.82 -46.70
CA GLY A 407 8.93 -7.53 -46.86
C GLY A 407 9.02 -8.45 -48.10
N GLY A 408 7.92 -8.66 -48.82
CA GLY A 408 7.89 -9.48 -50.05
C GLY A 408 8.13 -8.71 -51.35
N ASN A 409 8.45 -7.41 -51.27
CA ASN A 409 8.70 -6.52 -52.42
C ASN A 409 10.17 -6.06 -52.54
N GLU A 410 11.08 -6.64 -51.76
CA GLU A 410 12.55 -6.58 -51.97
C GLU A 410 13.05 -7.87 -52.63
#